data_AF-A0A947AWN7-F1
#
_entry.id   AF-A0A947AWN7-F1
#
_cell.length_a   1.000
_cell.length_b   1.000
_cell.length_c   1.000
_cell.angle_alpha   90.00
_cell.angle_beta   90.00
_cell.angle_gamma   90.00
#
_symmetry.space_group_name_H-M   'P 1'
#
loop_
_entity.id
_entity.type
_entity.pdbx_description
1 polymer ?
#
loop_
_entity_poly.entity_id
_entity_poly.type
_entity_poly.pdbx_seq_one_letter_code
_entity_poly.pdbx_strand_id
1 'polypeptide(L)'
;MKFNYIHILLCFILVFQPVNFSQISVPGYDEFIPPPQLDPTNANIATPENVLIVYRLPRSQGDTMSFHIANYYKQVRNIPETNIIGLNLPLIKEINGHTIKMLFYDELIHDDDWIAPPNTTNHAWQYVQNFIMTPLQNHLDVTFVQG
;
A
#
# COMPACT_ATOMS: atom_id res chain seq x y z
N MET A 1 16.89 11.71 -2.05
CA MET A 1 15.70 10.86 -2.31
C MET A 1 15.19 10.39 -0.95
N LYS A 2 14.15 11.03 -0.40
CA LYS A 2 13.64 10.72 0.94
C LYS A 2 12.60 9.60 0.82
N PHE A 3 13.01 8.36 1.04
CA PHE A 3 12.09 7.25 1.28
C PHE A 3 11.65 7.32 2.73
N ASN A 4 10.41 7.74 2.98
CA ASN A 4 9.79 7.60 4.28
C ASN A 4 9.04 6.26 4.34
N TYR A 5 9.27 5.56 5.45
CA TYR A 5 8.88 4.19 5.79
C TYR A 5 7.46 3.78 5.33
N ILE A 6 7.38 2.72 4.52
CA ILE A 6 6.14 1.99 4.19
C ILE A 6 6.15 0.71 5.02
N HIS A 7 5.24 0.60 5.99
CA HIS A 7 4.87 -0.71 6.55
C HIS A 7 3.97 -1.41 5.52
N ILE A 8 4.30 -2.65 5.16
CA ILE A 8 3.54 -3.49 4.24
C ILE A 8 2.63 -4.40 5.09
N LEU A 9 1.32 -4.27 4.93
CA LEU A 9 0.32 -5.22 5.41
C LEU A 9 -0.49 -5.60 4.19
N LEU A 10 -0.69 -6.89 4.03
CA LEU A 10 -1.46 -7.54 2.98
C LEU A 10 -2.99 -7.23 3.02
N CYS A 11 -3.35 -6.14 3.67
CA CYS A 11 -4.58 -5.37 3.62
C CYS A 11 -4.21 -4.01 4.22
N PHE A 12 -4.08 -2.92 3.46
CA PHE A 12 -3.98 -1.58 4.04
C PHE A 12 -4.91 -0.62 3.32
N ILE A 13 -5.83 -0.03 4.07
CA ILE A 13 -6.50 1.23 3.71
C ILE A 13 -5.46 2.32 3.98
N LEU A 14 -4.90 2.91 2.92
CA LEU A 14 -4.03 4.08 3.02
C LEU A 14 -4.90 5.33 2.98
N VAL A 15 -4.95 6.05 4.09
CA VAL A 15 -5.56 7.39 4.21
C VAL A 15 -4.45 8.41 4.03
N PHE A 16 -4.39 9.09 2.88
CA PHE A 16 -3.51 10.25 2.69
C PHE A 16 -4.21 11.49 3.24
N GLN A 17 -3.61 12.14 4.24
CA GLN A 17 -4.06 13.44 4.74
C GLN A 17 -3.07 14.52 4.27
N PRO A 18 -3.53 15.64 3.68
CA PRO A 18 -2.66 16.79 3.44
C PRO A 18 -2.33 17.47 4.79
N VAL A 19 -1.05 17.46 5.18
CA VAL A 19 -0.58 18.22 6.34
C VAL A 19 -0.40 19.68 5.92
N ASN A 20 -1.33 20.55 6.33
CA ASN A 20 -1.18 21.99 6.20
C ASN A 20 -0.14 22.51 7.21
N PHE A 21 1.06 22.85 6.71
CA PHE A 21 2.05 23.60 7.49
C PHE A 21 1.83 25.10 7.31
N SER A 22 0.96 25.66 8.14
CA SER A 22 0.89 27.09 8.43
C SER A 22 0.57 27.16 9.93
N GLN A 23 1.38 27.72 10.83
CA GLN A 23 2.18 28.93 10.75
C GLN A 23 3.40 28.79 11.68
N ILE A 24 4.59 29.21 11.23
CA ILE A 24 5.68 29.56 12.14
C ILE A 24 5.65 31.08 12.28
N SER A 25 5.33 31.57 13.48
CA SER A 25 5.68 32.92 13.90
C SER A 25 6.14 32.88 15.36
N VAL A 26 7.33 33.43 15.60
CA VAL A 26 7.93 33.77 16.89
C VAL A 26 8.40 35.23 16.73
N PRO A 27 8.50 36.13 17.74
CA PRO A 27 8.15 36.09 19.16
C PRO A 27 7.22 37.24 19.62
N GLY A 28 6.55 37.07 20.76
CA GLY A 28 6.01 38.18 21.56
C GLY A 28 4.54 37.99 21.89
N TYR A 29 4.29 37.53 23.13
CA TYR A 29 3.02 37.45 23.85
C TYR A 29 1.74 37.50 23.01
N ASP A 30 1.21 36.33 22.67
CA ASP A 30 -0.21 36.19 22.35
C ASP A 30 -0.78 35.01 23.12
N GLU A 31 -2.02 35.19 23.56
CA GLU A 31 -2.80 34.34 24.45
C GLU A 31 -2.65 32.85 24.14
N PHE A 32 -2.67 32.00 25.18
CA PHE A 32 -2.87 30.57 25.00
C PHE A 32 -4.25 30.35 24.38
N ILE A 33 -4.32 30.37 23.05
CA ILE A 33 -5.45 29.84 22.32
C ILE A 33 -5.33 28.33 22.50
N PRO A 34 -6.21 27.67 23.29
CA PRO A 34 -6.21 26.22 23.34
C PRO A 34 -6.31 25.72 21.89
N PRO A 35 -5.50 24.71 21.51
CA PRO A 35 -5.57 24.18 20.16
C PRO A 35 -7.04 23.91 19.83
N PRO A 36 -7.53 24.33 18.66
CA PRO A 36 -8.93 24.11 18.30
C PRO A 36 -9.22 22.65 18.57
N GLN A 37 -10.21 22.43 19.44
CA GLN A 37 -10.61 21.10 19.86
C GLN A 37 -11.06 20.40 18.58
N LEU A 38 -10.20 19.55 18.03
CA LEU A 38 -10.50 18.77 16.84
C LEU A 38 -11.70 17.92 17.23
N ASP A 39 -12.86 18.28 16.69
CA ASP A 39 -14.07 17.50 16.83
C ASP A 39 -13.76 16.11 16.26
N PRO A 40 -13.71 15.04 17.07
CA PRO A 40 -13.33 13.71 16.58
C PRO A 40 -14.42 13.10 15.68
N THR A 41 -15.45 13.87 15.34
CA THR A 41 -16.54 13.44 14.49
C THR A 41 -16.17 13.62 13.01
N ASN A 42 -15.66 12.54 12.42
CA ASN A 42 -15.65 12.27 10.96
C ASN A 42 -14.81 13.16 10.04
N ALA A 43 -14.11 14.20 10.52
CA ALA A 43 -13.31 15.08 9.66
C ALA A 43 -12.08 14.41 9.00
N ASN A 44 -11.72 13.19 9.39
CA ASN A 44 -10.46 12.53 8.97
C ASN A 44 -10.67 11.20 8.20
N ILE A 45 -11.90 10.89 7.80
CA ILE A 45 -12.17 9.71 6.97
C ILE A 45 -11.94 10.10 5.51
N ALA A 46 -10.94 9.48 4.86
CA ALA A 46 -10.71 9.69 3.44
C ALA A 46 -12.02 9.47 2.67
N THR A 47 -12.34 10.43 1.81
CA THR A 47 -13.47 10.29 0.90
C THR A 47 -13.20 9.15 -0.10
N PRO A 48 -14.24 8.53 -0.67
CA PRO A 48 -14.09 7.34 -1.51
C PRO A 48 -13.12 7.51 -2.68
N GLU A 49 -13.06 8.70 -3.27
CA GLU A 49 -12.16 9.09 -4.35
C GLU A 49 -10.68 9.14 -3.94
N ASN A 50 -10.39 9.23 -2.64
CA ASN A 50 -9.04 9.30 -2.07
C ASN A 50 -8.56 7.96 -1.47
N VAL A 51 -9.31 6.87 -1.67
CA VAL A 51 -8.94 5.53 -1.18
C VAL A 51 -8.61 4.63 -2.36
N LEU A 52 -7.40 4.08 -2.35
CA LEU A 52 -6.98 3.01 -3.28
C LEU A 52 -7.14 1.64 -2.62
N ILE A 53 -7.86 0.72 -3.26
CA ILE A 53 -7.95 -0.68 -2.87
C ILE A 53 -6.96 -1.49 -3.70
N VAL A 54 -6.00 -2.12 -3.02
CA VAL A 54 -5.05 -3.06 -3.61
C VAL A 54 -5.34 -4.45 -3.05
N TYR A 55 -5.52 -5.43 -3.92
CA TYR A 55 -5.78 -6.81 -3.49
C TYR A 55 -5.07 -7.83 -4.38
N ARG A 56 -4.91 -9.05 -3.88
CA ARG A 56 -4.36 -10.14 -4.69
C ARG A 56 -5.46 -10.79 -5.53
N LEU A 57 -5.21 -10.95 -6.82
CA LEU A 57 -6.13 -11.66 -7.71
C LEU A 57 -6.28 -13.14 -7.30
N PRO A 58 -7.49 -13.71 -7.42
CA PRO A 58 -7.71 -15.13 -7.22
C PRO A 58 -6.87 -15.97 -8.18
N ARG A 59 -6.21 -17.02 -7.67
CA ARG A 59 -5.45 -17.97 -8.50
C ARG A 59 -6.20 -19.28 -8.76
N SER A 60 -7.18 -19.57 -7.93
CA SER A 60 -8.05 -20.74 -8.03
C SER A 60 -9.42 -20.40 -7.45
N GLN A 61 -10.41 -21.27 -7.67
CA GLN A 61 -11.79 -21.03 -7.20
C GLN A 61 -11.90 -20.91 -5.67
N GLY A 62 -10.98 -21.50 -4.90
CA GLY A 62 -10.97 -21.40 -3.44
C GLY A 62 -10.17 -20.22 -2.88
N ASP A 63 -9.47 -19.48 -3.74
CA ASP A 63 -8.52 -18.44 -3.36
C ASP A 63 -9.11 -17.04 -3.55
N THR A 64 -10.24 -16.77 -2.91
CA THR A 64 -11.08 -15.58 -3.20
C THR A 64 -11.15 -14.56 -2.07
N MET A 65 -10.52 -14.82 -0.92
CA MET A 65 -10.66 -13.99 0.28
C MET A 65 -10.32 -12.51 0.03
N SER A 66 -9.15 -12.22 -0.56
CA SER A 66 -8.73 -10.84 -0.85
C SER A 66 -9.70 -10.14 -1.81
N PHE A 67 -10.25 -10.86 -2.78
CA PHE A 67 -11.26 -10.35 -3.71
C PHE A 67 -12.59 -10.03 -2.99
N HIS A 68 -13.06 -10.91 -2.10
CA HIS A 68 -14.27 -10.65 -1.31
C HIS A 68 -14.11 -9.43 -0.39
N ILE A 69 -12.95 -9.28 0.27
CA ILE A 69 -12.65 -8.11 1.10
C ILE A 69 -12.62 -6.84 0.24
N ALA A 70 -11.95 -6.86 -0.92
CA ALA A 70 -11.91 -5.72 -1.83
C ALA A 70 -13.32 -5.29 -2.28
N ASN A 71 -14.15 -6.25 -2.67
CA ASN A 71 -15.54 -5.98 -3.07
C ASN A 71 -16.40 -5.45 -1.93
N TYR A 72 -16.20 -5.96 -0.70
CA TYR A 72 -16.90 -5.44 0.46
C TYR A 72 -16.59 -3.95 0.67
N TYR A 73 -15.32 -3.55 0.66
CA TYR A 73 -14.95 -2.14 0.82
C TYR A 73 -15.42 -1.26 -0.33
N LYS A 74 -15.31 -1.75 -1.57
CA LYS A 74 -15.88 -1.09 -2.75
C LYS A 74 -17.35 -0.75 -2.54
N GLN A 75 -18.16 -1.73 -2.11
CA GLN A 75 -19.61 -1.57 -1.94
C GLN A 75 -19.96 -0.70 -0.73
N VAL A 76 -19.35 -0.94 0.43
CA VAL A 76 -19.69 -0.25 1.68
C VAL A 76 -19.22 1.21 1.68
N ARG A 77 -18.14 1.52 0.97
CA ARG A 77 -17.56 2.87 0.92
C ARG A 77 -17.79 3.57 -0.41
N ASN A 78 -18.49 2.96 -1.38
CA ASN A 78 -18.68 3.50 -2.73
C ASN A 78 -17.35 3.89 -3.41
N ILE A 79 -16.30 3.07 -3.26
CA ILE A 79 -15.01 3.34 -3.90
C ILE A 79 -15.15 3.21 -5.41
N PRO A 80 -14.70 4.19 -6.22
CA PRO A 80 -14.72 4.11 -7.67
C PRO A 80 -13.90 2.93 -8.19
N GLU A 81 -14.35 2.29 -9.28
CA GLU A 81 -13.63 1.15 -9.88
C GLU A 81 -12.21 1.52 -10.32
N THR A 82 -12.01 2.78 -10.72
CA THR A 82 -10.71 3.32 -11.10
C THR A 82 -9.71 3.26 -9.95
N ASN A 83 -10.16 3.27 -8.69
CA ASN A 83 -9.33 3.22 -7.50
C ASN A 83 -9.17 1.79 -6.96
N ILE A 84 -9.35 0.77 -7.81
CA ILE A 84 -9.25 -0.63 -7.40
C ILE A 84 -8.29 -1.33 -8.35
N ILE A 85 -7.26 -1.95 -7.77
CA ILE A 85 -6.26 -2.73 -8.50
C ILE A 85 -6.11 -4.13 -7.92
N GLY A 86 -6.26 -5.12 -8.79
CA GLY A 86 -5.90 -6.51 -8.52
C GLY A 86 -4.47 -6.79 -8.96
N LEU A 87 -3.63 -7.23 -8.04
CA LEU A 87 -2.26 -7.65 -8.30
C LEU A 87 -2.20 -9.16 -8.57
N ASN A 88 -1.58 -9.54 -9.68
CA ASN A 88 -1.21 -10.92 -9.92
C ASN A 88 0.10 -11.23 -9.20
N LEU A 89 0.02 -11.96 -8.09
CA LEU A 89 1.17 -12.30 -7.24
C LEU A 89 1.48 -13.81 -7.33
N PRO A 90 2.47 -14.22 -8.14
CA PRO A 90 2.87 -15.62 -8.26
C PRO A 90 3.37 -16.18 -6.92
N LEU A 91 2.91 -17.36 -6.51
CA LEU A 91 3.42 -18.01 -5.29
C LEU A 91 4.89 -18.37 -5.39
N ILE A 92 5.29 -18.80 -6.58
CA ILE A 92 6.64 -19.26 -6.87
C ILE A 92 7.06 -18.55 -8.15
N LYS A 93 8.23 -17.92 -8.13
CA LYS A 93 8.79 -17.23 -9.28
C LYS A 93 10.29 -17.37 -9.32
N GLU A 94 10.82 -17.82 -10.46
CA GLU A 94 12.25 -17.76 -10.71
C GLU A 94 12.68 -16.36 -11.14
N ILE A 95 13.72 -15.84 -10.49
CA ILE A 95 14.37 -14.55 -10.80
C ILE A 95 15.88 -14.79 -10.79
N ASN A 96 16.54 -14.64 -11.93
CA ASN A 96 17.99 -14.87 -12.10
C ASN A 96 18.49 -16.23 -11.59
N GLY A 97 17.67 -17.28 -11.75
CA GLY A 97 17.98 -18.63 -11.27
C GLY A 97 17.71 -18.87 -9.79
N HIS A 98 17.13 -17.90 -9.07
CA HIS A 98 16.67 -18.04 -7.70
C HIS A 98 15.16 -18.23 -7.62
N THR A 99 14.71 -19.17 -6.80
CA THR A 99 13.31 -19.50 -6.55
C THR A 99 12.77 -18.60 -5.45
N ILE A 100 11.89 -17.68 -5.82
CA ILE A 100 11.21 -16.78 -4.87
C ILE A 100 9.85 -17.35 -4.52
N LYS A 101 9.59 -17.54 -3.22
CA LYS A 101 8.36 -18.11 -2.67
C LYS A 101 7.59 -17.05 -1.86
N MET A 102 6.30 -16.90 -2.11
CA MET A 102 5.41 -16.13 -1.24
C MET A 102 4.85 -16.99 -0.12
N LEU A 103 4.65 -16.38 1.05
CA LEU A 103 4.06 -17.00 2.23
C LEU A 103 4.80 -18.30 2.62
N PHE A 104 6.10 -18.18 2.79
CA PHE A 104 6.97 -19.30 3.13
C PHE A 104 7.38 -19.21 4.60
N TYR A 105 6.88 -20.15 5.40
CA TYR A 105 6.98 -20.12 6.87
C TYR A 105 6.57 -18.75 7.44
N ASP A 106 7.51 -18.02 8.04
CA ASP A 106 7.31 -16.74 8.71
C ASP A 106 7.64 -15.53 7.81
N GLU A 107 7.97 -15.78 6.53
CA GLU A 107 8.30 -14.74 5.56
C GLU A 107 7.21 -14.56 4.51
N LEU A 108 6.86 -13.30 4.26
CA LEU A 108 5.89 -12.95 3.22
C LEU A 108 6.45 -13.24 1.82
N ILE A 109 7.75 -13.02 1.62
CA ILE A 109 8.48 -13.25 0.37
C ILE A 109 9.87 -13.77 0.75
N HIS A 110 10.19 -14.99 0.32
CA HIS A 110 11.39 -15.74 0.64
C HIS A 110 12.21 -16.03 -0.62
N ASP A 111 13.53 -15.93 -0.54
CA ASP A 111 14.46 -16.40 -1.57
C ASP A 111 15.02 -17.76 -1.13
N ASP A 112 14.53 -18.84 -1.74
CA ASP A 112 14.80 -20.23 -1.35
C ASP A 112 16.26 -20.65 -1.61
N ASP A 113 16.89 -19.98 -2.58
CA ASP A 113 18.25 -20.25 -3.03
C ASP A 113 19.24 -19.25 -2.42
N TRP A 114 18.83 -18.49 -1.40
CA TRP A 114 19.69 -17.53 -0.73
C TRP A 114 20.76 -18.23 0.11
N ILE A 115 22.01 -18.11 -0.32
CA ILE A 115 23.19 -18.62 0.39
C ILE A 115 24.01 -17.42 0.89
N ALA A 116 24.29 -17.37 2.20
CA ALA A 116 25.29 -16.46 2.76
C ALA A 116 26.71 -17.02 2.47
N PRO A 117 27.71 -16.21 2.05
CA PRO A 117 27.76 -14.75 1.91
C PRO A 117 27.39 -14.24 0.48
N PRO A 118 27.06 -12.95 0.29
CA PRO A 118 26.02 -12.56 -0.66
C PRO A 118 26.48 -12.53 -2.12
N ASN A 119 25.76 -13.25 -2.97
CA ASN A 119 25.39 -12.70 -4.27
C ASN A 119 24.65 -11.37 -4.00
N THR A 120 25.13 -10.28 -4.61
CA THR A 120 24.70 -8.89 -4.37
C THR A 120 23.29 -8.57 -4.86
N THR A 121 22.54 -9.58 -5.31
CA THR A 121 21.24 -9.39 -5.97
C THR A 121 20.12 -9.83 -5.03
N ASN A 122 19.36 -8.87 -4.52
CA ASN A 122 18.19 -9.15 -3.68
C ASN A 122 16.99 -9.55 -4.57
N HIS A 123 16.87 -10.83 -4.88
CA HIS A 123 15.83 -11.35 -5.77
C HIS A 123 14.42 -11.24 -5.17
N ALA A 124 14.29 -11.39 -3.84
CA ALA A 124 13.04 -11.11 -3.14
C ALA A 124 12.61 -9.64 -3.34
N TRP A 125 13.56 -8.69 -3.32
CA TRP A 125 13.27 -7.29 -3.65
C TRP A 125 12.89 -7.10 -5.13
N GLN A 126 13.56 -7.79 -6.05
CA GLN A 126 13.16 -7.76 -7.47
C GLN A 126 11.73 -8.29 -7.66
N TYR A 127 11.32 -9.31 -6.91
CA TYR A 127 9.94 -9.76 -6.89
C TYR A 127 8.98 -8.63 -6.46
N VAL A 128 9.29 -7.94 -5.35
CA VAL A 128 8.47 -6.80 -4.87
C VAL A 128 8.39 -5.71 -5.93
N GLN A 129 9.51 -5.35 -6.56
CA GLN A 129 9.55 -4.34 -7.61
C GLN A 129 8.67 -4.74 -8.80
N ASN A 130 8.80 -5.98 -9.28
CA ASN A 130 8.16 -6.43 -10.51
C ASN A 130 6.66 -6.73 -10.35
N PHE A 131 6.25 -7.31 -9.24
CA PHE A 131 4.88 -7.82 -9.06
C PHE A 131 4.00 -6.95 -8.17
N ILE A 132 4.59 -6.02 -7.39
CA ILE A 132 3.85 -5.13 -6.50
C ILE A 132 4.04 -3.67 -6.90
N MET A 133 5.28 -3.17 -6.87
CA MET A 133 5.52 -1.73 -7.05
C MET A 133 5.28 -1.26 -8.47
N THR A 134 5.78 -1.99 -9.48
CA THR A 134 5.62 -1.59 -10.88
C THR A 134 4.14 -1.61 -11.31
N PRO A 135 3.34 -2.66 -11.04
CA PRO A 135 1.92 -2.64 -11.37
C PRO A 135 1.15 -1.54 -10.63
N LEU A 136 1.51 -1.28 -9.36
CA LEU A 136 0.89 -0.20 -8.58
C LEU A 136 1.22 1.17 -9.15
N GLN A 137 2.49 1.44 -9.48
CA GLN A 137 2.92 2.69 -10.09
C GLN A 137 2.24 2.90 -11.44
N ASN A 138 2.25 1.88 -12.30
CA ASN A 138 1.59 1.93 -13.61
C ASN A 138 0.10 2.25 -13.48
N HIS A 139 -0.57 1.72 -12.46
CA HIS A 139 -1.97 2.04 -12.19
C HIS A 139 -2.14 3.48 -11.72
N LEU A 140 -1.32 3.96 -10.78
CA LEU A 140 -1.36 5.34 -10.31
C LEU A 140 -1.02 6.37 -11.40
N ASP A 141 -0.18 6.01 -12.37
CA ASP A 141 0.20 6.90 -13.47
C ASP A 141 -0.93 7.13 -14.49
N VAL A 142 -1.86 6.16 -14.62
CA VAL A 142 -3.00 6.23 -15.55
C VAL A 142 -4.33 6.49 -14.85
N THR A 143 -4.41 6.22 -13.55
CA THR A 143 -5.54 6.52 -12.70
C THR A 143 -5.31 7.88 -12.06
N PHE A 144 -5.94 8.93 -12.61
CA PHE A 144 -6.07 10.19 -11.90
C PHE A 144 -6.87 9.93 -10.62
N VAL A 145 -6.18 9.87 -9.48
CA VAL A 145 -6.82 9.98 -8.16
C VAL A 145 -7.37 11.40 -8.12
N GLN A 146 -8.67 11.56 -8.36
CA GLN A 146 -9.32 12.87 -8.31
C GLN A 146 -9.39 13.31 -6.86
N GLY A 147 -8.51 14.24 -6.51
CA GLY A 147 -8.50 15.02 -5.27
C GLY A 147 -7.79 16.34 -5.52
#